data_AF-A0A9J6ENZ2-F1
#
_entry.id   AF-A0A9J6ENZ2-F1
#
_cell.length_a   1.000
_cell.length_b   1.000
_cell.length_c   1.000
_cell.angle_alpha   90.00
_cell.angle_beta   90.00
_cell.angle_gamma   90.00
#
_symmetry.space_group_name_H-M   'P 1'
#
loop_
_entity.id
_entity.type
_entity.pdbx_description
1 polymer ?
#
loop_
_entity_poly.entity_id
_entity_poly.type
_entity_poly.pdbx_seq_one_letter_code
_entity_poly.pdbx_strand_id
1 'polypeptide(L)'
;MSSTMKKARQTHCFAPGCTSGYVSLRQPGQHVSLFSVPKDPVRFEAWRRAVPRADKSLDARSALCEHHFDEQYIDRCFTHVIKGELVEIPRERPLLKADAVPTVFPNVPAYLSKKAPKKRTSRTSTCGLPTKIRREEPSVSCTFLYFPLLVQNPSRIFKEWNRTQSMNKRFY
;
A
#
# COMPACT_ATOMS: atom_id res chain seq x y z
N MET A 1 22.60 33.32 2.56
CA MET A 1 22.42 32.21 3.52
C MET A 1 21.04 32.33 4.15
N SER A 2 20.01 31.70 3.56
CA SER A 2 18.65 31.81 4.10
C SER A 2 18.48 30.85 5.26
N SER A 3 18.58 31.35 6.49
CA SER A 3 18.22 30.62 7.70
C SER A 3 16.72 30.39 7.70
N THR A 4 16.27 29.23 7.23
CA THR A 4 14.86 28.86 7.29
C THR A 4 14.54 28.46 8.74
N MET A 5 13.96 29.38 9.51
CA MET A 5 13.37 29.05 10.81
C MET A 5 12.37 27.91 10.63
N LYS A 6 12.62 26.76 11.27
CA LYS A 6 11.72 25.61 11.25
C LYS A 6 10.41 26.00 11.96
N LYS A 7 9.33 26.19 11.20
CA LYS A 7 7.99 26.45 11.76
C LYS A 7 7.55 25.26 12.62
N ALA A 8 7.03 25.54 13.81
CA ALA A 8 6.57 24.52 14.75
C ALA A 8 5.36 23.73 14.20
N ARG A 9 5.37 22.41 14.41
CA ARG A 9 4.26 21.50 14.08
C ARG A 9 3.02 21.78 14.93
N GLN A 10 1.85 21.44 14.42
CA GLN A 10 0.60 21.49 15.19
C GLN A 10 0.64 20.45 16.32
N THR A 11 0.09 20.84 17.48
CA THR A 11 -0.04 19.98 18.67
C THR A 11 -1.39 19.28 18.76
N HIS A 12 -2.35 19.65 17.90
CA HIS A 12 -3.67 19.06 17.81
C HIS A 12 -3.77 18.15 16.57
N CYS A 13 -4.67 17.16 16.65
CA CYS A 13 -5.00 16.33 15.51
C CYS A 13 -5.73 17.15 14.45
N PHE A 14 -5.35 16.98 13.19
CA PHE A 14 -5.97 17.66 12.05
C PHE A 14 -7.30 17.05 11.60
N ALA A 15 -7.59 15.81 12.01
CA ALA A 15 -8.78 15.08 11.59
C ALA A 15 -10.09 15.77 12.01
N PRO A 16 -11.13 15.73 11.18
CA PRO A 16 -12.41 16.35 11.48
C PRO A 16 -13.03 15.77 12.76
N GLY A 17 -13.44 16.65 13.67
CA GLY A 17 -14.07 16.30 14.94
C GLY A 17 -13.17 15.59 15.95
N CYS A 18 -11.87 15.44 15.72
CA CYS A 18 -10.98 14.75 16.66
C CYS A 18 -10.57 15.65 17.83
N THR A 19 -10.80 15.18 19.07
CA THR A 19 -10.51 15.91 20.31
C THR A 19 -9.25 15.44 21.02
N SER A 20 -8.56 14.42 20.51
CA SER A 20 -7.45 13.74 21.20
C SER A 20 -6.23 14.64 21.48
N GLY A 21 -6.12 15.77 20.79
CA GLY A 21 -5.05 16.76 20.97
C GLY A 21 -5.42 17.92 21.91
N TYR A 22 -6.66 17.98 22.41
CA TYR A 22 -7.11 19.05 23.28
C TYR A 22 -6.92 18.66 24.75
N VAL A 23 -6.08 19.42 25.47
CA VAL A 23 -5.58 19.05 26.80
C VAL A 23 -6.72 18.85 27.82
N SER A 24 -7.78 19.67 27.77
CA SER A 24 -8.87 19.58 28.74
C SER A 24 -9.86 18.45 28.48
N LEU A 25 -9.85 17.83 27.30
CA LEU A 25 -10.69 16.66 26.99
C LEU A 25 -9.92 15.34 27.13
N ARG A 26 -8.64 15.39 27.49
CA ARG A 26 -7.79 14.22 27.62
C ARG A 26 -8.08 13.49 28.93
N GLN A 27 -8.29 12.18 28.87
CA GLN A 27 -8.35 11.36 30.07
C GLN A 27 -6.95 11.23 30.72
N PRO A 28 -6.85 11.20 32.07
CA PRO A 28 -5.59 10.98 32.76
C PRO A 28 -4.93 9.68 32.29
N GLY A 29 -3.64 9.73 31.95
CA GLY A 29 -2.88 8.57 31.47
C GLY A 29 -3.08 8.20 30.00
N GLN A 30 -4.02 8.84 29.28
CA GLN A 30 -4.25 8.53 27.87
C GLN A 30 -3.40 9.40 26.94
N HIS A 31 -2.19 8.92 26.63
CA HIS A 31 -1.28 9.62 25.71
C HIS A 31 -1.36 9.08 24.28
N VAL A 32 -1.99 9.84 23.38
CA VAL A 32 -1.99 9.51 21.95
C VAL A 32 -0.73 10.01 21.24
N SER A 33 -0.19 9.20 20.33
CA SER A 33 0.90 9.60 19.46
C SER A 33 0.39 10.45 18.29
N LEU A 34 1.10 11.54 17.97
CA LEU A 34 0.84 12.40 16.82
C LEU A 34 1.91 12.20 15.75
N PHE A 35 1.46 11.90 14.53
CA PHE A 35 2.30 11.68 13.37
C PHE A 35 2.25 12.90 12.44
N SER A 36 3.41 13.43 12.10
CA SER A 36 3.54 14.52 11.13
C SER A 36 3.22 14.02 9.72
N VAL A 37 2.73 14.91 8.86
CA VAL A 37 2.52 14.59 7.45
C VAL A 37 3.85 14.18 6.78
N PRO A 38 3.84 13.17 5.89
CA PRO A 38 5.02 12.78 5.12
C PRO A 38 5.61 13.92 4.31
N LYS A 39 6.94 13.92 4.15
CA LYS A 39 7.64 14.87 3.28
C LYS A 39 7.53 14.50 1.81
N ASP A 40 7.30 13.22 1.52
CA ASP A 40 7.19 12.71 0.16
C ASP A 40 5.90 13.23 -0.48
N PRO A 41 5.97 13.90 -1.65
CA PRO A 41 4.82 14.60 -2.23
C PRO A 41 3.70 13.63 -2.63
N VAL A 42 4.04 12.45 -3.13
CA VAL A 42 3.07 11.41 -3.51
C VAL A 42 2.25 10.95 -2.31
N ARG A 43 2.94 10.72 -1.18
CA ARG A 43 2.31 10.25 0.05
C ARG A 43 1.54 11.37 0.76
N PHE A 44 2.07 12.59 0.73
CA PHE A 44 1.39 13.79 1.20
C PHE A 44 0.06 13.96 0.47
N GLU A 45 0.05 13.82 -0.85
CA GLU A 45 -1.16 13.92 -1.66
C GLU A 45 -2.16 12.80 -1.36
N ALA A 46 -1.67 11.57 -1.11
CA ALA A 46 -2.53 10.48 -0.65
C ALA A 46 -3.21 10.80 0.69
N TRP A 47 -2.47 11.37 1.65
CA TRP A 47 -3.04 11.82 2.92
C TRP A 47 -4.05 12.96 2.72
N ARG A 48 -3.71 13.95 1.89
CA ARG A 48 -4.58 15.09 1.59
C ARG A 48 -5.93 14.65 1.01
N ARG A 49 -5.94 13.63 0.15
CA ARG A 49 -7.16 13.04 -0.43
C ARG A 49 -7.93 12.16 0.54
N ALA A 50 -7.23 11.52 1.48
CA ALA A 50 -7.84 10.57 2.41
C ALA A 50 -8.56 11.28 3.56
N VAL A 51 -8.09 12.46 3.99
CA VAL A 51 -8.74 13.22 5.06
C VAL A 51 -10.03 13.88 4.53
N PRO A 52 -11.22 13.51 5.04
CA PRO A 52 -12.49 14.03 4.55
C PRO A 52 -12.81 15.38 5.17
N ARG A 53 -12.10 16.44 4.76
CA ARG A 53 -12.32 17.80 5.26
C ARG A 53 -12.43 18.80 4.12
N ALA A 54 -13.52 19.57 4.09
CA ALA A 54 -13.75 20.61 3.09
C ALA A 54 -13.23 21.98 3.55
N ASP A 55 -13.30 22.27 4.86
CA ASP A 55 -13.00 23.62 5.38
C ASP A 55 -11.53 24.02 5.25
N LYS A 56 -10.61 23.05 5.38
CA LYS A 56 -9.17 23.31 5.43
C LYS A 56 -8.37 22.19 4.76
N SER A 57 -7.39 22.58 3.94
CA SER A 57 -6.42 21.68 3.33
C SER A 57 -5.36 21.22 4.32
N LEU A 58 -4.80 20.03 4.08
CA LEU A 58 -3.69 19.51 4.86
C LEU A 58 -2.43 20.35 4.62
N ASP A 59 -1.81 20.83 5.69
CA ASP A 59 -0.56 21.60 5.64
C ASP A 59 0.64 20.73 6.04
N ALA A 60 1.86 21.13 5.66
CA ALA A 60 3.10 20.45 6.11
C ALA A 60 3.32 20.50 7.64
N ARG A 61 2.62 21.40 8.34
CA ARG A 61 2.65 21.52 9.81
C ARG A 61 1.62 20.63 10.51
N SER A 62 0.68 20.08 9.76
CA SER A 62 -0.41 19.29 10.32
C SER A 62 0.09 17.96 10.87
N ALA A 63 -0.68 17.40 11.79
CA ALA A 63 -0.41 16.09 12.36
C ALA A 63 -1.73 15.32 12.55
N LEU A 64 -1.67 14.00 12.45
CA LEU A 64 -2.79 13.10 12.71
C LEU A 64 -2.44 12.16 13.87
N CYS A 65 -3.40 11.88 14.74
CA CYS A 65 -3.19 10.95 15.83
C CYS A 65 -3.31 9.49 15.39
N GLU A 66 -2.79 8.58 16.21
CA GLU A 66 -2.80 7.14 15.99
C GLU A 66 -4.18 6.53 15.75
N HIS A 67 -5.26 7.09 16.30
CA HIS A 67 -6.62 6.59 16.10
C HIS A 67 -7.11 6.67 14.65
N HIS A 68 -6.45 7.45 13.79
CA HIS A 68 -6.82 7.57 12.38
C HIS A 68 -6.10 6.58 11.47
N PHE A 69 -5.15 5.83 12.01
CA PHE A 69 -4.41 4.79 11.31
C PHE A 69 -4.83 3.42 11.85
N ASP A 70 -4.79 2.43 10.98
CA ASP A 70 -4.91 1.04 11.41
C ASP A 70 -3.61 0.62 12.13
N GLU A 71 -3.75 -0.11 13.24
CA GLU A 71 -2.62 -0.57 14.06
C GLU A 71 -1.60 -1.37 13.26
N GLN A 72 -2.02 -2.05 12.19
CA GLN A 72 -1.12 -2.78 11.29
C GLN A 72 -0.07 -1.89 10.61
N TYR A 73 -0.33 -0.59 10.52
CA TYR A 73 0.58 0.40 9.93
C TYR A 73 1.39 1.17 10.97
N ILE A 74 1.22 0.88 12.26
CA ILE A 74 1.91 1.52 13.36
C ILE A 74 2.95 0.55 13.95
N ASP A 75 4.23 0.88 13.76
CA ASP A 75 5.34 0.14 14.34
C ASP A 75 5.62 0.64 15.76
N ARG A 76 5.20 -0.17 16.75
CA ARG A 76 5.46 0.08 18.17
C ARG A 76 6.72 -0.63 18.68
N CYS A 77 7.30 -1.55 17.92
CA CYS A 77 8.50 -2.29 18.29
C CYS A 77 9.62 -2.14 17.24
N PHE A 78 10.85 -2.38 17.64
CA PHE A 78 11.98 -2.68 16.77
C PHE A 78 12.19 -4.19 16.76
N THR A 79 12.30 -4.76 15.57
CA THR A 79 12.65 -6.17 15.41
C THR A 79 14.14 -6.24 15.07
N HIS A 80 14.94 -6.80 15.97
CA HIS A 80 16.38 -6.98 15.77
C HIS A 80 16.76 -8.45 15.90
N VAL A 81 17.66 -8.92 15.03
CA VAL A 81 18.22 -10.26 15.14
C VAL A 81 19.52 -10.17 15.93
N ILE A 82 19.52 -10.65 17.17
CA ILE A 82 20.72 -10.70 18.02
C ILE A 82 21.12 -12.16 18.15
N LYS A 83 22.32 -12.52 17.70
CA LYS A 83 22.85 -13.90 17.76
C LYS A 83 21.94 -14.96 17.10
N GLY A 84 21.18 -14.58 16.08
CA GLY A 84 20.24 -15.47 15.38
C GLY A 84 18.85 -15.55 16.00
N GLU A 85 18.60 -14.88 17.13
CA GLU A 85 17.31 -14.80 17.80
C GLU A 85 16.61 -13.47 17.49
N LEU A 86 15.31 -13.53 17.20
CA LEU A 86 14.48 -12.36 16.93
C LEU A 86 14.05 -11.72 18.25
N VAL A 87 14.62 -10.56 18.57
CA VAL A 87 14.26 -9.78 19.77
C VAL A 87 13.39 -8.60 19.35
N GLU A 88 12.23 -8.47 19.99
CA GLU A 88 11.33 -7.33 19.84
C GLU A 88 11.55 -6.34 20.99
N ILE A 89 12.00 -5.12 20.66
CA ILE A 89 12.24 -4.06 21.63
C ILE A 89 11.16 -2.98 21.47
N PRO A 90 10.39 -2.62 22.50
CA PRO A 90 9.37 -1.58 22.37
C PRO A 90 10.00 -0.21 22.08
N ARG A 91 9.35 0.56 21.22
CA ARG A 91 9.73 1.94 20.89
C ARG A 91 9.14 2.91 21.91
N GLU A 92 9.91 3.92 22.29
CA GLU A 92 9.37 5.06 23.04
C GLU A 92 8.39 5.88 22.19
N ARG A 93 8.67 6.01 20.89
CA ARG A 93 7.84 6.74 19.93
C ARG A 93 7.42 5.82 18.79
N PRO A 94 6.12 5.54 18.64
CA PRO A 94 5.64 4.76 17.51
C PRO A 94 6.03 5.42 16.18
N LEU A 95 6.19 4.61 15.14
CA LEU A 95 6.48 5.07 13.78
C LEU A 95 5.40 4.56 12.83
N LEU A 96 5.07 5.35 11.81
CA LEU A 96 4.20 4.88 10.72
C LEU A 96 5.01 4.20 9.64
N LYS A 97 4.50 3.06 9.14
CA LYS A 97 5.01 2.41 7.93
C LYS A 97 4.93 3.34 6.73
N ALA A 98 5.76 3.10 5.72
CA ALA A 98 5.80 3.91 4.50
C ALA A 98 4.45 3.98 3.76
N ASP A 99 3.67 2.90 3.81
CA ASP A 99 2.39 2.79 3.10
C ASP A 99 1.19 3.26 3.94
N ALA A 100 1.43 3.74 5.16
CA ALA A 100 0.35 4.15 6.05
C ALA A 100 -0.38 5.39 5.50
N VAL A 101 -1.69 5.28 5.34
CA VAL A 101 -2.63 6.35 4.96
C VAL A 101 -3.75 6.40 6.02
N PRO A 102 -4.21 7.58 6.44
CA PRO A 102 -5.29 7.67 7.41
C PRO A 102 -6.61 7.21 6.78
N THR A 103 -7.22 6.19 7.36
CA THR A 103 -8.47 5.59 6.85
C THR A 103 -9.60 5.65 7.86
N VAL A 104 -9.28 5.79 9.15
CA VAL A 104 -10.26 5.71 10.23
C VAL A 104 -10.69 7.10 10.65
N PHE A 105 -11.96 7.43 10.44
CA PHE A 105 -12.55 8.69 10.89
C PHE A 105 -13.92 8.42 11.53
N PRO A 106 -14.00 8.29 12.87
CA PRO A 106 -15.25 7.93 13.54
C PRO A 106 -16.27 9.07 13.57
N ASN A 107 -15.81 10.33 13.51
CA ASN A 107 -16.64 11.52 13.68
C ASN A 107 -17.21 12.07 12.37
N VAL A 108 -17.05 11.33 11.26
CA VAL A 108 -17.62 11.67 9.96
C VAL A 108 -18.63 10.62 9.54
N PRO A 109 -19.67 11.02 8.81
CA PRO A 109 -20.70 10.09 8.37
C PRO A 109 -20.10 8.99 7.48
N ALA A 110 -20.64 7.77 7.60
CA ALA A 110 -20.05 6.56 7.05
C ALA A 110 -19.79 6.63 5.53
N TYR A 111 -20.58 7.41 4.78
CA TYR A 111 -20.41 7.58 3.33
C TYR A 111 -19.09 8.28 2.94
N LEU A 112 -18.46 9.02 3.85
CA LEU A 112 -17.15 9.67 3.62
C LEU A 112 -15.97 8.83 4.10
N SER A 113 -16.23 7.80 4.90
CA SER A 113 -15.18 6.98 5.53
C SER A 113 -14.84 5.77 4.64
N LYS A 114 -13.57 5.67 4.22
CA LYS A 114 -13.06 4.51 3.46
C LYS A 114 -12.26 3.62 4.41
N LYS A 115 -12.68 2.36 4.57
CA LYS A 115 -11.93 1.39 5.39
C LYS A 115 -10.67 0.92 4.65
N ALA A 116 -9.59 0.67 5.39
CA ALA A 116 -8.39 0.06 4.84
C ALA A 116 -8.69 -1.35 4.30
N PRO A 117 -8.08 -1.77 3.18
CA PRO A 117 -8.24 -3.13 2.70
C PRO A 117 -7.67 -4.11 3.72
N LYS A 118 -8.45 -5.15 4.06
CA LYS A 118 -7.96 -6.22 4.93
C LYS A 118 -6.80 -6.93 4.22
N LYS A 119 -5.68 -7.12 4.93
CA LYS A 119 -4.55 -7.91 4.43
C LYS A 119 -5.07 -9.25 3.91
N ARG A 120 -4.94 -9.49 2.59
CA ARG A 120 -5.28 -10.80 2.00
C ARG A 120 -4.30 -11.81 2.60
N THR A 121 -4.82 -12.83 3.27
CA THR A 121 -4.02 -14.01 3.58
C THR A 121 -3.64 -14.62 2.22
N SER A 122 -2.35 -14.62 1.89
CA SER A 122 -1.90 -15.49 0.80
C SER A 122 -2.28 -16.90 1.21
N ARG A 123 -3.12 -17.57 0.42
CA ARG A 123 -3.31 -19.01 0.57
C ARG A 123 -1.91 -19.61 0.49
N THR A 124 -1.47 -20.28 1.55
CA THR A 124 -0.24 -21.07 1.54
C THR A 124 -0.30 -21.97 0.31
N SER A 125 0.52 -21.69 -0.69
CA SER A 125 0.75 -22.64 -1.77
C SER A 125 1.51 -23.81 -1.15
N THR A 126 0.81 -24.92 -0.89
CA THR A 126 1.47 -26.18 -0.57
C THR A 126 2.26 -26.61 -1.81
N CYS A 127 3.55 -26.30 -1.85
CA CYS A 127 4.49 -26.85 -2.80
C CYS A 127 5.23 -28.01 -2.12
N GLY A 128 4.85 -29.24 -2.48
CA GLY A 128 5.69 -30.45 -2.47
C GLY A 128 6.06 -31.10 -1.13
N LEU A 129 5.72 -32.39 -0.98
CA LEU A 129 6.66 -33.51 -0.73
C LEU A 129 5.96 -34.87 -1.01
N PRO A 130 6.71 -35.94 -1.36
CA PRO A 130 6.26 -37.06 -2.19
C PRO A 130 5.88 -38.32 -1.38
N THR A 131 5.13 -39.23 -2.03
CA THR A 131 5.44 -40.67 -2.22
C THR A 131 4.16 -41.50 -2.37
N LYS A 132 4.02 -42.16 -3.52
CA LYS A 132 3.60 -43.57 -3.52
C LYS A 132 4.15 -44.28 -4.75
N ILE A 133 5.19 -45.07 -4.51
CA ILE A 133 5.68 -46.08 -5.44
C ILE A 133 4.59 -47.13 -5.61
N ARG A 134 4.24 -47.49 -6.85
CA ARG A 134 3.70 -48.82 -7.14
C ARG A 134 4.07 -49.28 -8.56
N ARG A 135 5.14 -50.10 -8.57
CA ARG A 135 5.48 -51.25 -9.43
C ARG A 135 5.20 -51.17 -10.94
N GLU A 136 6.29 -51.29 -11.71
CA GLU A 136 6.28 -51.66 -13.13
C GLU A 136 5.94 -53.14 -13.34
N GLU A 137 5.52 -53.49 -14.57
CA GLU A 137 5.94 -54.67 -15.36
C GLU A 137 5.35 -54.55 -16.80
N PRO A 138 5.87 -55.24 -17.84
CA PRO A 138 6.40 -54.60 -19.04
C PRO A 138 5.90 -55.24 -20.36
N SER A 139 6.56 -54.86 -21.47
CA SER A 139 6.57 -55.47 -22.82
C SER A 139 5.40 -55.01 -23.74
N VAL A 140 5.56 -54.75 -25.05
CA VAL A 140 6.54 -55.16 -26.05
C VAL A 140 6.49 -54.18 -27.26
N SER A 141 7.63 -54.05 -27.96
CA SER A 141 7.82 -53.89 -29.43
C SER A 141 7.21 -52.69 -30.19
N CYS A 142 8.04 -51.85 -30.82
CA CYS A 142 8.50 -51.89 -32.24
C CYS A 142 7.45 -51.24 -33.18
N THR A 143 7.66 -50.31 -34.10
CA THR A 143 8.70 -49.98 -35.11
C THR A 143 8.43 -48.52 -35.57
N PHE A 144 9.42 -47.67 -35.85
CA PHE A 144 9.86 -47.30 -37.21
C PHE A 144 8.68 -47.01 -38.18
N LEU A 145 8.36 -45.77 -38.58
CA LEU A 145 8.87 -44.98 -39.73
C LEU A 145 7.86 -43.81 -39.89
N TYR A 146 8.18 -42.54 -40.15
CA TYR A 146 8.61 -41.96 -41.43
C TYR A 146 8.83 -40.43 -41.22
N PHE A 147 9.90 -39.90 -41.82
CA PHE A 147 10.24 -38.48 -42.13
C PHE A 147 9.11 -37.78 -42.96
N PRO A 148 9.18 -36.49 -43.43
CA PRO A 148 10.19 -35.42 -43.28
C PRO A 148 9.67 -33.97 -43.02
N LEU A 149 10.67 -33.12 -42.76
CA LEU A 149 10.85 -31.66 -42.89
C LEU A 149 10.29 -30.91 -44.13
N LEU A 150 10.37 -29.56 -44.01
CA LEU A 150 10.33 -28.44 -45.00
C LEU A 150 8.94 -27.75 -45.12
N VAL A 151 8.76 -26.42 -45.14
CA VAL A 151 9.65 -25.28 -45.46
C VAL A 151 9.10 -23.96 -44.88
N GLN A 152 10.03 -23.00 -44.73
CA GLN A 152 9.91 -21.61 -44.29
C GLN A 152 8.97 -20.73 -45.15
N ASN A 153 8.39 -19.65 -44.59
CA ASN A 153 8.76 -18.28 -45.01
C ASN A 153 8.18 -17.18 -44.07
N PRO A 154 9.01 -16.26 -43.54
CA PRO A 154 8.60 -15.10 -42.75
C PRO A 154 8.44 -13.84 -43.62
N SER A 155 7.22 -13.31 -43.74
CA SER A 155 7.02 -11.93 -44.22
C SER A 155 5.62 -11.41 -43.88
N ARG A 156 5.50 -10.61 -42.82
CA ARG A 156 4.55 -9.47 -42.67
C ARG A 156 4.72 -8.82 -41.29
N ILE A 157 5.86 -8.16 -41.14
CA ILE A 157 5.98 -7.01 -40.24
C ILE A 157 5.56 -5.78 -41.05
N PHE A 158 4.94 -4.81 -40.38
CA PHE A 158 4.82 -3.41 -40.81
C PHE A 158 3.68 -3.08 -41.81
N LYS A 159 2.56 -2.55 -41.30
CA LYS A 159 1.73 -1.43 -41.87
C LYS A 159 0.36 -1.31 -41.20
N GLU A 160 0.30 -1.11 -39.89
CA GLU A 160 -1.01 -0.81 -39.24
C GLU A 160 -0.88 0.15 -38.05
N TRP A 161 -0.02 1.16 -38.24
CA TRP A 161 0.08 2.33 -37.36
C TRP A 161 0.20 3.55 -38.28
N ASN A 162 -0.75 4.49 -38.17
CA ASN A 162 -0.93 5.74 -38.95
C ASN A 162 -1.96 5.72 -40.09
N ARG A 163 -3.27 5.66 -39.75
CA ARG A 163 -4.34 6.25 -40.59
C ARG A 163 -5.65 6.52 -39.82
N THR A 164 -5.59 7.25 -38.71
CA THR A 164 -6.77 7.88 -38.10
C THR A 164 -6.47 9.33 -37.70
N GLN A 165 -6.00 10.10 -38.68
CA GLN A 165 -6.20 11.54 -38.71
C GLN A 165 -6.82 11.90 -40.07
N SER A 166 -7.78 12.81 -40.02
CA SER A 166 -8.42 13.51 -41.15
C SER A 166 -9.68 12.85 -41.74
N MET A 167 -10.72 13.69 -41.87
CA MET A 167 -12.01 13.48 -42.56
C MET A 167 -13.08 12.78 -41.69
N ASN A 168 -14.17 13.39 -41.24
CA ASN A 168 -15.04 14.34 -41.95
C ASN A 168 -15.61 15.44 -41.03
N LYS A 169 -15.38 16.67 -41.48
CA LYS A 169 -16.35 17.75 -41.37
C LYS A 169 -17.53 17.42 -42.31
N ARG A 170 -18.73 17.89 -41.92
CA ARG A 170 -19.81 18.42 -42.77
C ARG A 170 -21.03 17.51 -43.00
N PHE A 171 -22.21 18.15 -42.89
CA PHE A 171 -23.60 17.67 -43.04
C PHE A 171 -24.14 16.95 -41.78
N TYR A 172 -25.11 17.46 -41.01
CA TYR A 172 -26.18 18.44 -41.21
C TYR A 172 -26.23 19.49 -40.11
#